data_AF-A0A370HYD7-F1
#
_entry.id   AF-A0A370HYD7-F1
#
_cell.length_a   1.000
_cell.length_b   1.000
_cell.length_c   1.000
_cell.angle_alpha   90.00
_cell.angle_beta   90.00
_cell.angle_gamma   90.00
#
_symmetry.space_group_name_H-M   'P 1'
#
loop_
_entity.id
_entity.type
_entity.pdbx_description
1 polymer ?
#
loop_
_entity_poly.entity_id
_entity_poly.type
_entity_poly.pdbx_seq_one_letter_code
_entity_poly.pdbx_strand_id
1 'polypeptide(L)'
;MSMELVLLLVCVGVTVALWWAVVACLERRIRPRAWWKDRDEPASRARRAVRAAGESPGPPPVLDTQMTLAWADPAQVWPALNAENALLAARMSGRLTPLEYRAKVADLARRCEPTSAADSE
;
A
#
# COMPACT_ATOMS: atom_id res chain seq x y z
N MET A 1 26.67 28.34 33.80
CA MET A 1 25.57 27.45 34.21
C MET A 1 24.19 27.86 33.68
N SER A 2 23.55 28.96 34.10
CA SER A 2 22.20 29.32 33.62
C SER A 2 22.15 29.70 32.13
N MET A 3 23.10 30.50 31.64
CA MET A 3 23.17 30.88 30.22
C MET A 3 23.49 29.71 29.29
N GLU A 4 24.31 28.75 29.74
CA GLU A 4 24.66 27.56 28.97
C GLU A 4 23.46 26.61 28.83
N LEU A 5 22.68 26.45 29.90
CA LEU A 5 21.42 25.68 29.86
C LEU A 5 20.41 26.32 28.91
N VAL A 6 20.29 27.65 28.90
CA VAL A 6 19.41 28.36 27.96
C VAL A 6 19.89 28.15 26.52
N LEU A 7 21.20 28.23 26.26
CA LEU A 7 21.75 28.03 24.92
C LEU A 7 21.51 26.60 24.41
N LEU A 8 21.69 25.60 25.28
CA LEU A 8 21.41 24.20 24.96
C LEU A 8 19.93 23.97 24.66
N LEU A 9 19.02 24.55 25.47
CA LEU A 9 17.58 24.45 25.23
C LEU A 9 17.17 25.08 23.90
N VAL A 10 17.75 26.23 23.55
CA VAL A 10 17.51 26.87 22.25
C VAL A 10 18.05 26.01 21.12
N CYS A 11 19.27 25.46 21.23
CA CYS A 11 19.83 24.57 20.21
C CYS A 11 18.97 23.32 19.99
N VAL A 12 18.52 22.66 21.06
CA VAL A 12 17.64 21.49 20.96
C VAL A 12 16.28 21.87 20.38
N GLY A 13 15.72 23.02 20.77
CA GLY A 13 14.48 23.52 20.19
C GLY A 13 14.59 23.76 18.68
N VAL A 14 15.68 24.37 18.24
CA VAL A 14 15.94 24.66 16.82
C VAL A 14 16.13 23.38 16.00
N THR A 15 16.87 22.39 16.52
CA THR A 15 17.06 21.11 15.80
C THR A 15 15.76 20.33 15.67
N VAL A 16 14.94 20.31 16.72
CA VAL A 16 13.62 19.68 16.71
C VAL A 16 12.70 20.40 15.72
N ALA A 17 12.68 21.74 15.72
CA ALA A 17 11.87 22.52 14.79
C ALA A 17 12.29 22.31 13.33
N LEU A 18 13.59 22.28 13.04
CA LEU A 18 14.14 21.98 11.72
C LEU A 18 13.77 20.56 11.27
N TRP A 19 13.86 19.58 12.17
CA TRP A 19 13.47 18.20 11.88
C TRP A 19 12.00 18.10 11.51
N TRP A 20 11.11 18.72 12.30
CA TRP A 20 9.68 18.79 12.00
C TRP A 20 9.38 19.48 10.67
N ALA A 21 10.11 20.55 10.33
CA ALA A 21 9.97 21.23 9.05
C ALA A 21 10.35 20.33 7.87
N VAL A 22 11.40 19.53 8.01
CA VAL A 22 11.81 18.54 7.00
C VAL A 22 10.74 17.46 6.82
N VAL A 23 10.23 16.88 7.92
CA VAL A 23 9.15 15.87 7.87
C VAL A 23 7.90 16.45 7.20
N ALA A 24 7.46 17.65 7.59
CA ALA A 24 6.30 18.30 6.99
C ALA A 24 6.52 18.62 5.49
N CYS A 25 7.73 19.00 5.09
CA CYS A 25 8.07 19.22 3.69
C CYS A 25 8.03 17.92 2.88
N LEU A 26 8.55 16.83 3.43
CA LEU A 26 8.48 15.50 2.82
C LEU A 26 7.03 15.02 2.68
N GLU A 27 6.22 15.11 3.72
CA GLU A 27 4.79 14.76 3.66
C GLU A 27 4.02 15.58 2.60
N ARG A 28 4.30 16.89 2.52
CA ARG A 28 3.70 17.76 1.50
C ARG A 28 4.15 17.44 0.09
N ARG A 29 5.42 17.02 -0.10
CA ARG A 29 5.91 16.55 -1.41
C ARG A 29 5.32 15.20 -1.79
N ILE A 30 5.07 14.34 -0.81
CA ILE A 30 4.55 12.99 -1.01
C ILE A 30 3.04 13.00 -1.26
N ARG A 31 2.28 13.93 -0.68
CA ARG A 31 0.86 14.12 -1.02
C ARG A 31 0.78 14.73 -2.43
N PRO A 32 0.45 13.94 -3.46
CA PRO A 32 0.29 14.49 -4.79
C PRO A 32 -0.98 15.35 -4.77
N ARG A 33 -0.82 16.64 -5.02
CA ARG A 33 -1.91 17.61 -5.28
C ARG A 33 -2.82 17.24 -6.48
N ALA A 34 -2.62 16.06 -7.09
CA ALA A 34 -3.24 15.66 -8.34
C ALA A 34 -4.40 14.66 -8.21
N TRP A 35 -4.66 14.06 -7.04
CA TRP A 35 -5.66 12.97 -6.96
C TRP A 35 -7.13 13.42 -6.82
N TRP A 36 -7.38 14.70 -6.54
CA TRP A 36 -8.73 15.18 -6.26
C TRP A 36 -9.53 15.58 -7.51
N LYS A 37 -8.93 15.59 -8.70
CA LYS A 37 -9.61 16.07 -9.92
C LYS A 37 -10.26 14.98 -10.78
N ASP A 38 -10.03 13.69 -10.49
CA ASP A 38 -10.51 12.57 -11.33
C ASP A 38 -11.54 11.64 -10.67
N ARG A 39 -12.06 11.98 -9.48
CA ARG A 39 -12.88 11.04 -8.69
C ARG A 39 -14.40 11.16 -8.87
N ASP A 40 -14.87 11.99 -9.78
CA ASP A 40 -16.31 12.21 -9.98
C ASP A 40 -16.98 11.28 -11.02
N GLU A 41 -16.26 10.37 -11.70
CA GLU A 41 -16.88 9.59 -12.79
C GLU A 41 -16.56 8.08 -12.92
N PRO A 42 -16.67 7.23 -11.87
CA PRO A 42 -16.83 5.78 -12.09
C PRO A 42 -18.15 5.18 -11.57
N ALA A 43 -18.93 5.90 -10.76
CA ALA A 43 -20.08 5.33 -10.07
C ALA A 43 -21.34 5.11 -10.95
N SER A 44 -21.42 5.78 -12.10
CA SER A 44 -22.54 5.67 -13.05
C SER A 44 -22.40 4.47 -14.01
N ARG A 45 -21.16 4.09 -14.36
CA ARG A 45 -20.87 2.96 -15.25
C ARG A 45 -21.07 1.61 -14.56
N ALA A 46 -20.65 1.50 -13.30
CA ALA A 46 -20.78 0.27 -12.51
C ALA A 46 -22.25 -0.14 -12.30
N ARG A 47 -23.15 0.83 -12.04
CA ARG A 47 -24.59 0.55 -11.87
C ARG A 47 -25.28 0.06 -13.15
N ARG A 48 -24.79 0.44 -14.33
CA ARG A 48 -25.38 0.00 -15.60
C ARG A 48 -24.96 -1.43 -15.96
N ALA A 49 -23.75 -1.85 -15.58
CA ALA A 49 -23.27 -3.22 -15.79
C ALA A 49 -24.01 -4.24 -14.89
N VAL A 50 -24.30 -3.89 -13.63
CA VAL A 50 -24.99 -4.80 -12.68
C VAL A 50 -26.44 -5.07 -13.08
N ARG A 51 -27.13 -4.13 -13.74
CA ARG A 51 -28.51 -4.33 -14.21
C ARG A 51 -28.64 -5.20 -15.47
N ALA A 52 -27.55 -5.41 -16.21
CA ALA A 52 -27.54 -6.26 -17.40
C ALA A 52 -27.26 -7.74 -17.07
N ALA A 53 -26.65 -8.04 -15.91
CA ALA A 53 -26.41 -9.39 -15.42
C ALA A 53 -27.60 -9.91 -14.60
N GLY A 54 -28.81 -9.81 -15.16
CA GLY A 54 -30.01 -10.40 -14.61
C GLY A 54 -30.01 -11.92 -14.76
N GLU A 55 -29.18 -12.61 -13.98
CA GLU A 55 -29.28 -14.04 -13.74
C GLU A 55 -29.66 -14.23 -12.26
N SER A 56 -30.72 -15.02 -12.04
CA SER A 56 -31.37 -15.28 -10.76
C SER A 56 -30.38 -15.51 -9.58
N PRO A 57 -30.59 -14.94 -8.38
CA PRO A 57 -29.75 -15.25 -7.23
C PRO A 57 -30.11 -16.67 -6.76
N GLY A 58 -29.32 -17.65 -7.21
CA GLY A 58 -29.22 -18.92 -6.52
C GLY A 58 -28.82 -18.68 -5.05
N PRO A 59 -29.15 -19.61 -4.13
CA PRO A 59 -28.76 -19.48 -2.73
C PRO A 59 -27.25 -19.22 -2.65
N PRO A 60 -26.81 -18.28 -1.79
CA PRO A 60 -25.39 -17.96 -1.67
C PRO A 60 -24.63 -19.26 -1.38
N PRO A 61 -23.50 -19.53 -2.07
CA PRO A 61 -22.68 -20.66 -1.72
C PRO A 61 -22.33 -20.51 -0.24
N VAL A 62 -22.63 -21.55 0.54
CA VAL A 62 -22.18 -21.66 1.92
C VAL A 62 -20.66 -21.65 1.84
N LEU A 63 -20.05 -20.49 2.09
CA LEU A 63 -18.62 -20.39 2.30
C LEU A 63 -18.34 -21.25 3.52
N ASP A 64 -17.75 -22.42 3.29
CA ASP A 64 -17.26 -23.26 4.34
C ASP A 64 -16.18 -22.46 5.08
N THR A 65 -16.56 -21.84 6.19
CA THR A 65 -15.75 -20.97 7.04
C THR A 65 -14.66 -21.74 7.80
N GLN A 66 -14.14 -22.81 7.21
CA GLN A 66 -12.78 -23.24 7.50
C GLN A 66 -11.83 -22.33 6.71
N MET A 67 -11.84 -21.05 7.08
CA MET A 67 -10.81 -20.09 6.72
C MET A 67 -9.56 -20.48 7.51
N THR A 68 -8.97 -21.61 7.14
CA THR A 68 -7.71 -22.07 7.70
C THR A 68 -6.72 -20.94 7.45
N LEU A 69 -6.15 -20.42 8.52
CA LEU A 69 -5.15 -19.34 8.54
C LEU A 69 -3.87 -19.64 7.73
N ALA A 70 -3.84 -20.74 6.97
CA ALA A 70 -2.75 -21.14 6.10
C ALA A 70 -2.37 -20.03 5.11
N TRP A 71 -3.33 -19.22 4.64
CA TRP A 71 -3.06 -18.07 3.75
C TRP A 71 -2.32 -16.92 4.45
N ALA A 72 -2.34 -16.88 5.79
CA ALA A 72 -1.76 -15.84 6.62
C ALA A 72 -0.55 -16.34 7.44
N ASP A 73 0.08 -17.44 7.02
CA ASP A 73 1.35 -17.89 7.61
C ASP A 73 2.38 -16.75 7.52
N PRO A 74 2.85 -16.20 8.66
CA PRO A 74 3.82 -15.12 8.67
C PRO A 74 5.09 -15.45 7.87
N ALA A 75 5.49 -16.73 7.82
CA ALA A 75 6.67 -17.16 7.07
C ALA A 75 6.48 -17.02 5.54
N GLN A 76 5.23 -17.09 5.06
CA GLN A 76 4.90 -16.96 3.64
C GLN A 76 4.54 -15.51 3.26
N VAL A 77 3.86 -14.79 4.16
CA VAL A 77 3.38 -13.42 3.91
C VAL A 77 4.50 -12.38 4.04
N TRP A 78 5.38 -12.50 5.05
CA TRP A 78 6.39 -11.47 5.29
C TRP A 78 7.41 -11.29 4.17
N PRO A 79 7.94 -12.35 3.51
CA PRO A 79 8.85 -12.18 2.40
C PRO A 79 8.23 -11.42 1.22
N ALA A 80 6.96 -11.73 0.89
CA ALA A 80 6.23 -11.05 -0.17
C ALA A 80 6.00 -9.57 0.16
N LEU A 81 5.57 -9.28 1.38
CA LEU A 81 5.31 -7.93 1.84
C LEU A 81 6.60 -7.09 1.94
N ASN A 82 7.72 -7.69 2.36
CA ASN A 82 9.02 -7.02 2.37
C ASN A 82 9.48 -6.65 0.96
N ALA A 83 9.27 -7.55 -0.01
CA ALA A 83 9.58 -7.28 -1.41
C ALA A 83 8.73 -6.14 -1.99
N GLU A 84 7.42 -6.11 -1.68
CA GLU A 84 6.53 -5.01 -2.09
C GLU A 84 6.95 -3.68 -1.46
N ASN A 85 7.23 -3.67 -0.15
CA ASN A 85 7.69 -2.48 0.57
C ASN A 85 8.99 -1.91 0.00
N ALA A 86 9.91 -2.77 -0.44
CA ALA A 86 11.14 -2.35 -1.10
C ALA A 86 10.87 -1.67 -2.46
N LEU A 87 9.93 -2.20 -3.26
CA LEU A 87 9.50 -1.59 -4.51
C LEU A 87 8.80 -0.24 -4.28
N LEU A 88 7.96 -0.15 -3.26
CA LEU A 88 7.30 1.09 -2.87
C LEU A 88 8.32 2.14 -2.42
N ALA A 89 9.29 1.75 -1.57
CA ALA A 89 10.37 2.64 -1.15
C ALA A 89 11.22 3.14 -2.34
N ALA A 90 11.50 2.29 -3.32
CA ALA A 90 12.19 2.67 -4.55
C ALA A 90 11.36 3.66 -5.40
N ARG A 91 10.04 3.47 -5.48
CA ARG A 91 9.12 4.39 -6.16
C ARG A 91 9.01 5.74 -5.45
N MET A 92 8.97 5.73 -4.13
CA MET A 92 8.92 6.93 -3.28
C MET A 92 10.22 7.74 -3.33
N SER A 93 11.37 7.05 -3.46
CA SER A 93 12.68 7.68 -3.65
C SER A 93 12.97 8.11 -5.09
N GLY A 94 12.03 7.91 -6.03
CA GLY A 94 12.20 8.29 -7.44
C GLY A 94 13.17 7.40 -8.22
N ARG A 95 13.65 6.29 -7.62
CA ARG A 95 14.53 5.31 -8.25
C ARG A 95 13.80 4.36 -9.21
N LEU A 96 12.48 4.48 -9.28
CA LEU A 96 11.61 3.60 -10.06
C LEU A 96 10.49 4.42 -10.68
N THR A 97 10.33 4.31 -11.99
CA THR A 97 9.22 4.96 -12.70
C THR A 97 7.89 4.26 -12.38
N PRO A 98 6.74 4.93 -12.60
CA PRO A 98 5.43 4.30 -12.37
C PRO A 98 5.21 3.02 -13.20
N LEU A 99 5.74 2.97 -14.42
CA LEU A 99 5.57 1.83 -15.32
C LEU A 99 6.42 0.64 -14.87
N GLU A 100 7.68 0.90 -14.50
CA GLU A 100 8.56 -0.13 -13.92
C GLU A 100 8.01 -0.67 -12.60
N TYR A 101 7.40 0.19 -11.78
CA TYR A 101 6.80 -0.23 -10.52
C TYR A 101 5.67 -1.22 -10.77
N ARG A 102 4.74 -0.90 -11.69
CA ARG A 102 3.64 -1.78 -12.07
C ARG A 102 4.15 -3.12 -12.61
N ALA A 103 5.17 -3.11 -13.46
CA ALA A 103 5.76 -4.33 -14.00
C ALA A 103 6.38 -5.21 -12.91
N LYS A 104 7.14 -4.61 -11.98
CA LYS A 104 7.79 -5.35 -10.88
C LYS A 104 6.80 -5.87 -9.85
N VAL A 105 5.72 -5.13 -9.55
CA VAL A 105 4.64 -5.60 -8.66
C VAL A 105 3.86 -6.74 -9.32
N ALA A 106 3.54 -6.65 -10.61
CA ALA A 106 2.87 -7.74 -11.33
C ALA A 106 3.73 -9.02 -11.35
N ASP A 107 5.04 -8.86 -11.49
CA ASP A 107 5.97 -9.98 -11.42
C ASP A 107 6.08 -10.60 -10.02
N LEU A 108 6.05 -9.77 -8.99
CA LEU A 108 6.00 -10.23 -7.60
C LEU A 108 4.72 -11.02 -7.33
N ALA A 109 3.56 -10.51 -7.78
CA ALA A 109 2.28 -11.16 -7.61
C ALA A 109 2.24 -12.56 -8.23
N ARG A 110 2.80 -12.74 -9.44
CA ARG A 110 2.91 -14.06 -10.08
C ARG A 110 3.76 -15.05 -9.29
N ARG A 111 4.85 -14.57 -8.66
CA ARG A 111 5.72 -15.42 -7.83
C ARG A 111 5.08 -15.82 -6.50
N CYS A 112 4.14 -15.02 -6.02
CA CYS A 112 3.40 -15.28 -4.80
C CYS A 112 2.08 -16.03 -5.05
N GLU A 113 1.78 -16.37 -6.30
CA GLU A 113 0.59 -17.16 -6.63
C GLU A 113 0.79 -18.58 -6.06
N PRO A 114 -0.09 -19.03 -5.15
CA PRO A 114 0.05 -20.34 -4.55
C PRO A 114 -0.08 -21.39 -5.65
N THR A 115 0.98 -22.16 -5.87
CA THR A 115 0.90 -23.36 -6.72
C THR A 115 -0.05 -24.30 -6.00
N SER A 116 -1.24 -24.51 -6.56
CA SER A 116 -2.25 -25.39 -5.97
C SER A 116 -1.63 -26.78 -5.80
N ALA A 117 -1.32 -27.15 -4.57
CA ALA A 117 -0.88 -28.50 -4.21
C ALA A 117 -2.09 -29.47 -4.19
N ALA A 118 -2.98 -29.32 -5.17
CA ALA A 118 -4.13 -30.19 -5.39
C ALA A 118 -3.83 -31.33 -6.39
N ASP A 119 -2.62 -31.38 -6.95
CA ASP A 119 -2.15 -32.43 -7.86
C ASP A 119 -1.17 -33.43 -7.20
N SER A 120 -1.05 -33.42 -5.88
CA SER A 120 -0.30 -34.44 -5.14
C SER A 120 -1.28 -35.37 -4.42
N GLU A 121 -1.77 -36.35 -5.18
CA GLU A 121 -2.14 -37.73 -4.80
C GLU A 121 -2.76 -38.03 -3.42
#